data_AF-A0A1Z5HSX5-F1
#
_entry.id   AF-A0A1Z5HSX5-F1
#
_cell.length_a   1.000
_cell.length_b   1.000
_cell.length_c   1.000
_cell.angle_alpha   90.00
_cell.angle_beta   90.00
_cell.angle_gamma   90.00
#
_symmetry.space_group_name_H-M   'P 1'
#
loop_
_entity.id
_entity.type
_entity.pdbx_description
1 polymer ?
#
loop_
_entity_poly.entity_id
_entity_poly.type
_entity_poly.pdbx_seq_one_letter_code
_entity_poly.pdbx_strand_id
1 'polypeptide(L)' 'MLHFYELEKGIQELTRKVCNQIFTWALEQIDTRLMNERDRSTWEVVGFRRRTAISTFEEFHFKRRLYRKFSWAPTES' A
#
# COMPACT_ATOMS: atom_id res chain seq x y z
N MET A 1 -36.04 -12.59 -10.44
CA MET A 1 -35.57 -11.90 -9.22
C MET A 1 -34.17 -12.38 -8.81
N LEU A 2 -33.90 -13.70 -8.71
CA LEU A 2 -32.56 -14.26 -8.43
C LEU A 2 -31.47 -13.85 -9.45
N HIS A 3 -31.77 -13.86 -10.75
CA HIS A 3 -30.79 -13.58 -11.80
C HIS A 3 -30.17 -12.16 -11.75
N PHE A 4 -30.97 -11.14 -11.40
CA PHE A 4 -30.46 -9.77 -11.30
C PHE A 4 -29.60 -9.59 -10.04
N TYR A 5 -30.00 -10.22 -8.94
CA TYR A 5 -29.24 -10.20 -7.68
C TYR A 5 -27.87 -10.89 -7.83
N GLU A 6 -27.81 -12.03 -8.52
CA GLU A 6 -26.54 -12.71 -8.80
C GLU A 6 -25.60 -11.86 -9.66
N LEU A 7 -26.16 -11.16 -10.66
CA LEU A 7 -25.40 -10.22 -11.49
C LEU A 7 -24.86 -9.05 -10.67
N GLU A 8 -25.71 -8.43 -9.84
CA GLU A 8 -25.31 -7.32 -8.98
C GLU A 8 -24.20 -7.74 -8.01
N LYS A 9 -24.35 -8.90 -7.37
CA LYS A 9 -23.33 -9.46 -6.48
C LYS A 9 -22.00 -9.71 -7.22
N GLY A 10 -22.06 -10.22 -8.44
CA GLY A 10 -20.88 -10.43 -9.28
C GLY A 10 -20.17 -9.12 -9.64
N ILE A 11 -20.93 -8.08 -10.00
CA ILE A 11 -20.39 -6.74 -10.29
C ILE A 11 -19.74 -6.14 -9.05
N GLN A 12 -20.40 -6.23 -7.89
CA GLN A 12 -19.85 -5.73 -6.63
C GLN A 12 -18.53 -6.45 -6.26
N GLU A 13 -18.49 -7.77 -6.42
CA GLU A 13 -17.29 -8.57 -6.14
C GLU A 13 -16.12 -8.19 -7.06
N LEU A 14 -16.38 -8.04 -8.36
CA LEU A 14 -15.37 -7.60 -9.33
C LEU A 14 -14.88 -6.18 -9.04
N THR A 15 -15.81 -5.27 -8.74
CA THR A 15 -15.48 -3.87 -8.39
C THR A 15 -14.56 -3.82 -7.19
N ARG A 16 -14.91 -4.55 -6.12
CA ARG A 16 -14.07 -4.71 -4.93
C ARG A 16 -12.66 -5.20 -5.28
N LYS A 17 -12.55 -6.26 -6.09
CA LYS A 17 -11.26 -6.83 -6.49
C LYS A 17 -10.40 -5.80 -7.23
N VAL A 18 -10.98 -5.08 -8.19
CA VAL A 18 -10.27 -4.04 -8.95
C VAL A 18 -9.85 -2.88 -8.04
N CYS A 19 -10.73 -2.41 -7.16
CA CYS A 19 -10.41 -1.34 -6.21
C CYS A 19 -9.24 -1.71 -5.30
N ASN A 20 -9.23 -2.93 -4.74
CA ASN A 20 -8.13 -3.40 -3.89
C ASN A 20 -6.80 -3.49 -4.66
N GLN A 21 -6.82 -3.93 -5.92
CA GLN A 21 -5.63 -3.93 -6.77
C GLN A 21 -5.10 -2.51 -7.02
N ILE A 22 -5.99 -1.56 -7.31
CA ILE A 22 -5.62 -0.15 -7.52
C ILE A 22 -5.02 0.45 -6.25
N PHE A 23 -5.61 0.20 -5.06
CA PHE A 23 -5.06 0.70 -3.81
C PHE A 23 -3.70 0.13 -3.49
N THR A 24 -3.52 -1.19 -3.63
CA THR A 24 -2.22 -1.82 -3.44
C THR A 24 -1.19 -1.23 -4.40
N TRP A 25 -1.51 -1.11 -5.69
CA TRP A 25 -0.63 -0.52 -6.70
C TRP A 25 -0.26 0.93 -6.37
N ALA A 26 -1.24 1.78 -6.04
CA ALA A 26 -1.01 3.18 -5.74
C ALA A 26 -0.08 3.36 -4.53
N LEU A 27 -0.25 2.57 -3.48
CA LEU A 27 0.63 2.60 -2.30
C LEU A 27 2.03 2.10 -2.62
N GLU A 28 2.19 1.12 -3.50
CA GLU A 28 3.51 0.66 -3.97
C GLU A 28 4.23 1.73 -4.80
N GLN A 29 3.49 2.50 -5.62
CA GLN A 29 4.05 3.64 -6.35
C GLN A 29 4.50 4.75 -5.39
N ILE A 30 3.66 5.09 -4.40
CA ILE A 30 4.01 6.08 -3.37
C ILE A 30 5.25 5.63 -2.59
N ASP A 31 5.29 4.37 -2.13
CA ASP A 31 6.44 3.83 -1.40
C ASP A 31 7.72 3.85 -2.24
N THR A 32 7.62 3.60 -3.55
CA THR A 32 8.75 3.69 -4.50
C THR A 32 9.21 5.13 -4.70
N ARG A 33 8.29 6.06 -4.86
CA ARG A 33 8.63 7.48 -4.97
C ARG A 33 9.31 7.99 -3.71
N LEU A 34 8.77 7.69 -2.54
CA LEU A 34 9.36 8.03 -1.24
C LEU A 34 10.76 7.46 -1.08
N MET A 35 11.02 6.26 -1.60
CA MET A 35 12.35 5.64 -1.58
C MET A 35 13.35 6.34 -2.51
N ASN A 36 12.89 6.80 -3.67
CA ASN A 36 13.71 7.53 -4.65
C ASN A 36 14.05 8.95 -4.18
N GLU A 37 13.11 9.62 -3.51
CA GLU A 37 13.31 10.96 -2.93
C GLU A 37 14.06 10.91 -1.59
N ARG A 38 14.18 9.74 -0.96
CA ARG A 38 14.90 9.57 0.31
C ARG A 38 16.41 9.76 0.09
N ASP A 39 17.04 10.53 0.98
CA ASP A 39 18.49 10.57 1.08
C ASP A 39 19.04 9.22 1.57
N ARG A 40 19.68 8.49 0.66
CA ARG A 40 20.29 7.17 0.92
C ARG A 40 21.63 7.26 1.68
N SER A 41 22.18 8.47 1.85
CA SER A 41 23.41 8.66 2.65
C SER A 41 23.13 8.67 4.16
N THR A 42 21.88 8.97 4.55
CA THR A 42 21.46 9.07 5.95
C THR A 42 20.45 8.00 6.36
N TRP A 43 19.78 7.36 5.40
CA TRP A 43 18.76 6.34 5.63
C TRP A 43 19.04 5.03 4.90
N GLU A 44 18.90 3.91 5.62
CA GLU A 44 18.92 2.56 5.05
C GLU A 44 17.54 1.90 5.10
N VAL A 45 17.26 1.05 4.10
CA VAL A 45 16.07 0.18 4.10
C VAL A 45 16.41 -1.09 4.88
N VAL A 46 15.77 -1.29 6.02
CA VAL A 46 16.05 -2.43 6.92
C VAL A 46 15.08 -3.60 6.76
N GLY A 47 14.10 -3.46 5.87
CA GLY A 47 13.17 -4.53 5.54
C GLY A 47 11.81 -4.01 5.08
N PHE A 48 10.86 -4.94 5.05
CA PHE A 48 9.49 -4.68 4.63
C PHE A 48 8.52 -5.21 5.67
N ARG A 49 7.44 -4.46 5.91
CA ARG A 49 6.35 -4.88 6.78
C ARG A 49 5.06 -4.95 5.98
N ARG A 50 4.40 -6.12 6.01
CA ARG A 50 3.04 -6.26 5.52
C ARG A 50 2.09 -5.50 6.45
N ARG A 51 1.18 -4.73 5.86
CA ARG A 51 0.15 -3.98 6.55
C ARG A 51 -1.21 -4.35 5.98
N THR A 52 -2.21 -4.23 6.83
CA THR A 52 -3.62 -4.35 6.50
C THR A 52 -4.24 -2.96 6.62
N ALA A 53 -5.05 -2.58 5.64
CA ALA A 53 -5.83 -1.36 5.63
C ALA A 53 -7.28 -1.68 5.28
N ILE A 54 -8.20 -0.87 5.78
CA ILE A 54 -9.64 -1.01 5.56
C ILE A 54 -10.08 0.17 4.69
N SER A 55 -10.78 -0.14 3.59
CA SER A 55 -11.42 0.86 2.73
C SER A 55 -12.94 0.63 2.68
N THR A 56 -13.65 1.51 1.99
CA THR A 56 -15.06 1.30 1.63
C THR A 56 -15.25 0.07 0.73
N PHE A 57 -14.19 -0.36 0.04
CA PHE A 57 -14.15 -1.56 -0.81
C PHE A 57 -13.54 -2.76 -0.06
N GLU A 58 -13.61 -2.76 1.27
CA GLU A 58 -13.08 -3.80 2.18
C GLU A 58 -11.57 -3.75 2.48
N GLU A 59 -11.12 -4.79 3.17
CA GLU A 59 -9.75 -5.02 3.61
C GLU A 59 -8.83 -5.31 2.43
N PHE A 60 -7.67 -4.66 2.43
CA PHE A 60 -6.59 -4.95 1.50
C PHE A 60 -5.25 -4.92 2.20
N HIS A 61 -4.26 -5.53 1.56
CA HIS A 61 -2.90 -5.61 2.09
C HIS A 61 -1.93 -4.86 1.19
N PHE A 62 -0.90 -4.30 1.81
CA PHE A 62 0.21 -3.69 1.11
C PHE A 62 1.51 -3.93 1.88
N LYS A 63 2.64 -3.78 1.18
CA LYS A 63 3.98 -3.84 1.78
C LYS A 63 4.51 -2.43 1.95
N ARG A 64 5.05 -2.14 3.13
CA ARG A 64 5.69 -0.85 3.43
C ARG A 64 7.16 -1.08 3.74
N ARG A 65 8.05 -0.25 3.17
CA ARG A 65 9.47 -0.25 3.53
C ARG A 65 9.68 0.30 4.94
N LEU A 66 10.59 -0.33 5.68
CA LEU A 66 11.07 0.14 6.98
C LEU A 66 12.41 0.82 6.80
N TYR A 67 12.54 2.02 7.33
CA TYR A 67 13.74 2.82 7.24
C TYR A 67 14.39 2.95 8.61
N ARG A 68 15.71 2.90 8.64
CA ARG A 68 16.51 3.22 9.82
C ARG A 68 17.46 4.36 9.45
N LYS A 69 17.54 5.35 10.33
CA LYS A 69 18.52 6.42 10.20
C LYS A 69 19.85 5.90 10.73
N PHE A 70 20.94 6.20 10.03
CA PHE A 70 22.25 5.85 10.54
C PHE A 70 22.56 6.60 11.83
N SER A 71 23.31 5.97 12.74
CA SER A 71 23.62 6.54 14.06
C SER A 71 24.47 7.82 13.98
N TRP A 72 25.24 7.99 12.90
CA TRP A 72 26.05 9.19 12.64
C TRP A 72 25.31 10.27 11.86
N ALA A 73 24.10 10.01 11.38
CA ALA A 73 23.35 10.99 10.60
C ALA A 73 22.82 12.10 11.53
N PRO A 74 22.88 13.37 11.10
CA PRO A 74 22.45 14.49 11.93
C PRO A 74 20.97 14.36 12.30
N THR A 75 20.63 14.60 13.56
CA THR A 75 19.23 14.77 14.01
C THR A 75 18.65 16.01 13.30
N GLU A 76 17.49 15.86 12.67
CA GLU A 76 16.79 16.98 12.05
C GLU A 76 16.41 17.99 13.14
N SER A 77 16.80 19.25 12.93
CA SER A 77 16.56 20.41 13.79
C SER A 77 15.11 20.85 13.78
#